data_AF-A0A3C1DWZ5-F1
#
_entry.id   AF-A0A3C1DWZ5-F1
#
_cell.length_a   1.000
_cell.length_b   1.000
_cell.length_c   1.000
_cell.angle_alpha   90.00
_cell.angle_beta   90.00
_cell.angle_gamma   90.00
#
_symmetry.space_group_name_H-M   'P 1'
#
loop_
_entity.id
_entity.type
_entity.pdbx_description
1 polymer ?
#
loop_
_entity_poly.entity_id
_entity_poly.type
_entity_poly.pdbx_seq_one_letter_code
_entity_poly.pdbx_strand_id
1 'polypeptide(L)'
;MSVIERAANVTQHLAAAVNPADAPWTGHDTQVLIVAAIGIAIVVILIVAAKFHAFLALTIGALFVGIASGIGLDKITLSFETGVGGVLGYVGILIALGAMLGKLLADSGGADRVVDTLLRG
;
A
#
# COMPACT_ATOMS: atom_id res chain seq x y z
N MET A 1 46.01 -4.90 -24.09
CA MET A 1 44.58 -4.98 -23.76
C MET A 1 43.93 -5.91 -24.76
N SER A 2 43.63 -7.15 -24.38
CA SER A 2 43.23 -8.19 -25.33
C SER A 2 41.77 -8.02 -25.75
N VAL A 3 41.48 -8.22 -27.03
CA VAL A 3 40.11 -8.22 -27.60
C VAL A 3 39.19 -9.21 -26.85
N ILE A 4 39.78 -10.20 -26.19
CA ILE A 4 39.12 -11.22 -25.37
C ILE A 4 38.41 -10.60 -24.14
N GLU A 5 39.00 -9.61 -23.47
CA GLU A 5 38.34 -8.94 -22.33
C GLU A 5 37.14 -8.09 -22.77
N ARG A 6 37.21 -7.45 -23.95
CA ARG A 6 36.07 -6.70 -24.49
C ARG A 6 34.91 -7.63 -24.86
N ALA A 7 35.19 -8.81 -25.41
CA ALA A 7 34.16 -9.79 -25.74
C ALA A 7 33.44 -10.32 -24.49
N ALA A 8 34.18 -10.64 -23.41
CA ALA A 8 33.60 -11.07 -22.14
C ALA A 8 32.68 -9.99 -21.51
N ASN A 9 33.08 -8.72 -21.59
CA ASN A 9 32.28 -7.62 -21.05
C ASN A 9 30.99 -7.37 -21.85
N VAL A 10 31.02 -7.58 -23.18
CA VAL A 10 29.82 -7.47 -24.03
C VAL A 10 28.86 -8.64 -23.79
N THR A 11 29.30 -9.86 -23.49
CA THR A 11 28.37 -10.94 -23.13
C THR A 11 27.69 -10.69 -21.78
N GLN A 12 28.42 -10.09 -20.83
CA GLN A 12 27.89 -9.75 -19.50
C GLN A 12 26.83 -8.64 -19.54
N HIS A 13 26.96 -7.66 -20.43
CA HIS A 13 25.93 -6.61 -20.59
C HIS A 13 24.64 -7.12 -21.26
N LEU A 14 24.71 -8.17 -22.10
CA LEU A 14 23.54 -8.80 -22.71
C LEU A 14 22.78 -9.68 -21.70
N ALA A 15 23.48 -10.32 -20.76
CA ALA A 15 22.86 -11.06 -19.67
C ALA A 15 22.13 -10.13 -18.66
N ALA A 16 22.61 -8.90 -18.47
CA ALA A 16 21.94 -7.89 -17.65
C ALA A 16 20.70 -7.27 -18.32
N ALA A 17 20.54 -7.45 -19.63
CA ALA A 17 19.41 -6.94 -20.42
C ALA A 17 18.24 -7.93 -20.53
N VAL A 18 18.41 -9.18 -20.08
CA VAL A 18 17.29 -10.11 -19.86
C VAL A 18 16.61 -9.68 -18.57
N ASN A 19 15.49 -9.00 -18.71
CA ASN A 19 14.70 -8.57 -17.58
C ASN A 19 13.97 -9.82 -17.05
N PRO A 20 14.00 -10.14 -15.75
CA PRO A 20 13.23 -11.25 -15.21
C PRO A 20 11.72 -11.17 -15.49
N ALA A 21 11.23 -10.02 -16.00
CA ALA A 21 9.89 -9.84 -16.55
C ALA A 21 9.62 -10.60 -17.88
N ASP A 22 10.66 -11.10 -18.54
CA ASP A 22 10.58 -11.85 -19.81
C ASP A 22 10.47 -13.37 -19.56
N ALA A 23 10.57 -13.80 -18.30
CA ALA A 23 10.44 -15.20 -17.91
C ALA A 23 8.96 -15.65 -18.04
N PRO A 24 8.68 -16.80 -18.66
CA PRO A 24 7.33 -17.34 -18.69
C PRO A 24 6.82 -17.56 -17.26
N TRP A 25 5.57 -17.14 -17.04
CA TRP A 25 4.91 -17.12 -15.74
C TRP A 25 5.08 -18.47 -15.04
N THR A 26 5.74 -18.48 -13.88
CA THR A 26 5.98 -19.70 -13.13
C THR A 26 4.83 -19.94 -12.16
N GLY A 27 4.58 -21.20 -11.78
CA GLY A 27 3.51 -21.53 -10.83
C GLY A 27 3.66 -20.83 -9.46
N HIS A 28 4.88 -20.40 -9.12
CA HIS A 28 5.15 -19.63 -7.90
C HIS A 28 4.48 -18.24 -7.93
N ASP A 29 4.54 -17.53 -9.06
CA ASP A 29 3.90 -16.21 -9.23
C ASP A 29 2.38 -16.28 -9.05
N THR A 30 1.79 -17.38 -9.54
CA THR A 30 0.36 -17.67 -9.38
C THR A 30 0.00 -17.92 -7.91
N GLN A 31 0.85 -18.61 -7.15
CA GLN A 31 0.62 -18.83 -5.71
C GLN A 31 0.62 -17.51 -4.93
N VAL A 32 1.56 -16.60 -5.19
CA VAL A 32 1.61 -15.31 -4.48
C VAL A 32 0.40 -14.43 -4.82
N LEU A 33 -0.02 -14.43 -6.10
CA LEU A 33 -1.22 -13.71 -6.54
C LEU A 33 -2.50 -14.25 -5.89
N ILE A 34 -2.64 -15.58 -5.77
CA ILE A 34 -3.79 -16.20 -5.09
C ILE A 34 -3.79 -15.85 -3.60
N VAL A 35 -2.64 -15.93 -2.92
CA VAL A 35 -2.52 -15.55 -1.51
C VAL A 35 -2.84 -14.06 -1.31
N ALA A 36 -2.38 -13.19 -2.20
CA ALA A 36 -2.71 -11.77 -2.17
C ALA A 36 -4.22 -11.51 -2.38
N ALA A 37 -4.85 -12.18 -3.36
CA ALA A 37 -6.28 -12.07 -3.61
C ALA A 37 -7.13 -12.52 -2.40
N ILE A 38 -6.76 -13.64 -1.77
CA ILE A 38 -7.38 -14.12 -0.54
C ILE A 38 -7.16 -13.12 0.60
N GLY A 39 -5.96 -12.56 0.72
CA GLY A 39 -5.64 -11.53 1.70
C GLY A 39 -6.51 -10.29 1.59
N ILE A 40 -6.68 -9.77 0.37
CA ILE A 40 -7.56 -8.62 0.10
C ILE A 40 -9.01 -8.98 0.44
N ALA A 41 -9.48 -10.17 0.05
CA ALA A 41 -10.83 -10.63 0.37
C ALA A 41 -11.07 -10.67 1.89
N ILE A 42 -10.12 -11.19 2.68
CA ILE A 42 -10.19 -11.21 4.15
C ILE A 42 -10.28 -9.79 4.72
N VAL A 43 -9.43 -8.87 4.26
CA VAL A 43 -9.44 -7.47 4.71
C VAL A 43 -10.79 -6.83 4.42
N VAL A 44 -11.32 -6.98 3.20
CA VAL A 44 -12.62 -6.41 2.81
C VAL A 44 -13.75 -7.01 3.65
N ILE A 45 -13.75 -8.32 3.88
CA ILE A 45 -14.77 -8.99 4.71
C ILE A 45 -14.69 -8.50 6.17
N LEU A 46 -13.48 -8.34 6.74
CA LEU A 46 -13.32 -7.81 8.10
C LEU A 46 -13.83 -6.37 8.24
N ILE A 47 -13.58 -5.53 7.24
CA ILE A 47 -14.03 -4.12 7.25
C ILE A 47 -15.56 -4.05 7.07
N VAL A 48 -16.11 -4.77 6.08
CA VAL A 48 -17.52 -4.66 5.68
C VAL A 48 -18.44 -5.45 6.62
N ALA A 49 -18.10 -6.68 6.99
CA ALA A 49 -18.98 -7.57 7.75
C ALA A 49 -18.76 -7.46 9.26
N ALA A 50 -17.51 -7.38 9.73
CA ALA A 50 -17.21 -7.37 11.17
C ALA A 50 -17.18 -5.96 11.80
N LYS A 51 -17.39 -4.89 11.02
CA LYS A 51 -17.43 -3.48 11.45
C LYS A 51 -16.21 -3.06 12.30
N PHE A 52 -15.06 -3.70 12.12
CA PHE A 52 -13.83 -3.29 12.79
C PHE A 52 -13.32 -1.96 12.24
N HIS A 53 -12.64 -1.17 13.09
CA HIS A 53 -11.95 0.04 12.64
C HIS A 53 -10.97 -0.30 11.52
N ALA A 54 -10.99 0.47 10.43
CA ALA A 54 -10.23 0.19 9.22
C ALA A 54 -8.73 -0.07 9.50
N PHE A 55 -8.13 0.71 10.40
CA PHE A 55 -6.74 0.53 10.81
C PHE A 55 -6.48 -0.86 11.41
N LEU A 56 -7.34 -1.32 12.31
CA LEU A 56 -7.20 -2.61 12.98
C LEU A 56 -7.37 -3.77 11.99
N ALA A 57 -8.32 -3.65 11.07
CA ALA A 57 -8.54 -4.63 10.02
C ALA A 57 -7.33 -4.73 9.07
N LEU A 58 -6.71 -3.59 8.72
CA LEU A 58 -5.49 -3.56 7.91
C LEU A 58 -4.30 -4.20 8.62
N THR A 59 -4.10 -3.92 9.92
CA THR A 59 -3.00 -4.53 10.69
C THR A 59 -3.14 -6.05 10.77
N ILE A 60 -4.33 -6.55 11.11
CA ILE A 60 -4.56 -8.00 11.21
C ILE A 60 -4.45 -8.67 9.84
N GLY A 61 -5.00 -8.04 8.79
CA GLY A 61 -4.93 -8.55 7.43
C GLY A 61 -3.49 -8.62 6.89
N ALA A 62 -2.70 -7.57 7.10
CA ALA A 62 -1.30 -7.56 6.70
C ALA A 62 -0.47 -8.61 7.45
N LEU A 63 -0.75 -8.81 8.75
CA LEU A 63 -0.10 -9.85 9.54
C LEU A 63 -0.48 -11.26 9.05
N PHE A 64 -1.77 -11.48 8.76
CA PHE A 64 -2.26 -12.75 8.23
C PHE A 64 -1.66 -13.07 6.86
N VAL A 65 -1.64 -12.10 5.95
CA VAL A 65 -1.04 -12.26 4.61
C VAL A 65 0.47 -12.47 4.70
N GLY A 66 1.15 -11.74 5.59
CA GLY A 66 2.58 -11.90 5.81
C GLY A 66 2.94 -13.31 6.29
N ILE A 67 2.19 -13.84 7.26
CA ILE A 67 2.36 -15.20 7.75
C ILE A 67 2.02 -16.22 6.65
N ALA A 68 0.93 -16.02 5.91
CA ALA A 68 0.51 -16.91 4.82
C ALA A 68 1.49 -16.92 3.64
N SER A 69 2.24 -15.83 3.43
CA SER A 69 3.27 -15.69 2.39
C SER A 69 4.62 -16.30 2.79
N GLY A 70 4.81 -16.67 4.06
CA GLY A 70 6.03 -17.35 4.54
C GLY A 70 7.29 -16.48 4.57
N ILE A 71 7.15 -15.17 4.39
CA ILE A 71 8.24 -14.19 4.52
C ILE A 71 8.56 -13.92 5.99
N GLY A 72 9.84 -13.73 6.31
CA GLY A 72 10.28 -13.49 7.69
C GLY A 72 9.59 -12.29 8.33
N LEU A 73 9.34 -12.36 9.66
CA LEU A 73 8.60 -11.34 10.43
C LEU A 73 9.13 -9.91 10.24
N ASP A 74 10.45 -9.76 10.10
CA ASP A 74 11.11 -8.47 9.82
C ASP A 74 10.62 -7.83 8.52
N LYS A 75 10.44 -8.64 7.46
CA LYS A 75 9.96 -8.16 6.16
C LYS A 75 8.47 -7.80 6.20
N ILE A 76 7.66 -8.50 6.98
CA ILE A 76 6.23 -8.22 7.12
C ILE A 76 6.04 -6.83 7.75
N THR A 77 6.73 -6.56 8.85
CA THR A 77 6.65 -5.26 9.53
C THR A 77 7.17 -4.15 8.64
N LEU A 78 8.30 -4.36 7.95
CA LEU A 78 8.86 -3.37 7.01
C LEU A 78 7.90 -3.07 5.84
N SER A 79 7.27 -4.09 5.26
CA SER A 79 6.28 -3.92 4.18
C SER A 79 5.01 -3.21 4.66
N PHE A 80 4.54 -3.52 5.88
CA PHE A 80 3.40 -2.83 6.48
C PHE A 80 3.72 -1.35 6.74
N GLU A 81 4.87 -1.07 7.36
CA GLU A 81 5.33 0.29 7.66
C GLU A 81 5.54 1.09 6.37
N THR A 82 6.15 0.50 5.36
CA THR A 82 6.38 1.17 4.07
C THR A 82 5.05 1.45 3.34
N GLY A 83 4.11 0.49 3.35
CA GLY A 83 2.81 0.66 2.71
C GLY A 83 1.94 1.69 3.40
N VAL A 84 1.64 1.48 4.68
CA VAL A 84 0.79 2.38 5.48
C VAL A 84 1.48 3.73 5.68
N GLY A 85 2.78 3.74 5.98
CA GLY A 85 3.57 4.95 6.16
C GLY A 85 3.70 5.78 4.88
N GLY A 86 3.78 5.16 3.70
CA GLY A 86 3.73 5.88 2.43
C GLY A 86 2.40 6.59 2.20
N VAL A 87 1.28 5.92 2.47
CA VAL A 87 -0.07 6.50 2.34
C VAL A 87 -0.30 7.60 3.39
N LEU A 88 0.05 7.34 4.65
CA LEU A 88 -0.05 8.34 5.72
C LEU A 88 0.92 9.50 5.51
N GLY A 89 2.08 9.29 4.88
CA GLY A 89 2.99 10.37 4.51
C GLY A 89 2.40 11.27 3.43
N TYR A 90 1.79 10.67 2.40
CA TYR A 90 1.18 11.40 1.29
C TYR A 90 -0.10 12.15 1.70
N VAL A 91 -1.01 11.49 2.43
CA VAL A 91 -2.34 12.02 2.73
C VAL A 91 -2.42 12.59 4.15
N GLY A 92 -1.52 12.23 5.06
CA GLY A 92 -1.62 12.56 6.48
C GLY A 92 -1.55 14.06 6.78
N ILE A 93 -0.69 14.81 6.08
CA ILE A 93 -0.66 16.27 6.24
C ILE A 93 -1.96 16.93 5.78
N LEU A 94 -2.53 16.43 4.68
CA LEU A 94 -3.81 16.91 4.15
C LEU A 94 -4.95 16.65 5.13
N ILE A 95 -4.98 15.45 5.73
CA ILE A 95 -5.97 15.09 6.76
C ILE A 95 -5.80 15.97 8.00
N ALA A 96 -4.57 16.17 8.48
CA ALA A 96 -4.29 16.97 9.67
C ALA A 96 -4.70 18.44 9.49
N LEU A 97 -4.32 19.07 8.37
CA LEU A 97 -4.73 20.43 8.07
C LEU A 97 -6.23 20.55 7.80
N GLY A 98 -6.83 19.58 7.09
CA GLY A 98 -8.27 19.52 6.86
C GLY A 98 -9.06 19.44 8.16
N ALA A 99 -8.61 18.63 9.11
CA ALA A 99 -9.22 18.52 10.43
C ALA A 99 -9.05 19.82 11.25
N MET A 100 -7.86 20.44 11.22
CA MET A 100 -7.61 21.73 11.89
C MET A 100 -8.50 22.84 11.31
N LEU A 101 -8.55 22.99 9.98
CA LEU A 101 -9.41 23.95 9.31
C LEU A 101 -10.89 23.68 9.56
N GLY A 102 -11.32 22.41 9.52
CA GLY A 102 -12.69 22.02 9.83
C GLY A 102 -13.10 22.41 11.25
N LYS A 103 -12.21 22.22 12.23
CA LYS A 103 -12.43 22.65 13.62
C LYS A 103 -12.53 24.17 13.75
N LEU A 104 -11.64 24.92 13.09
CA LEU A 104 -11.69 26.39 13.09
C LEU A 104 -12.97 26.93 12.41
N LEU A 105 -13.45 26.29 11.35
CA LEU A 105 -14.71 26.63 10.69
C LEU A 105 -15.94 26.34 11.55
N ALA A 106 -15.91 25.25 12.31
CA ALA A 106 -16.95 24.93 13.28
C ALA A 106 -16.95 25.92 14.45
N ASP A 107 -15.78 26.18 15.05
CA ASP A 107 -15.66 27.04 16.23
C ASP A 107 -15.91 28.53 15.92
N SER A 108 -15.69 28.96 14.68
CA SER A 108 -15.99 30.33 14.22
C SER A 108 -17.47 30.56 13.86
N GLY A 109 -18.31 29.52 13.88
CA GLY A 109 -19.70 29.59 13.41
C GLY A 109 -19.84 29.75 11.89
N GLY A 110 -18.73 29.61 11.15
CA GLY A 110 -18.72 29.65 9.69
C GLY A 110 -19.52 28.50 9.08
N ALA A 111 -19.37 27.29 9.65
CA ALA A 111 -20.15 26.12 9.24
C ALA A 111 -21.67 26.32 9.46
N ASP A 112 -22.06 26.90 10.60
CA ASP A 112 -23.47 27.18 10.91
C ASP A 112 -24.08 28.19 9.94
N ARG A 113 -23.31 29.19 9.48
CA ARG A 113 -23.79 30.14 8.46
C ARG A 113 -23.97 29.54 7.08
N VAL A 114 -23.14 28.58 6.69
CA VAL A 114 -23.33 27.83 5.45
C VAL A 114 -24.63 27.02 5.53
N VAL A 115 -24.89 26.35 6.65
CA VAL A 115 -26.11 25.57 6.87
C VAL A 115 -27.36 26.47 6.91
N ASP A 116 -27.31 27.59 7.63
CA ASP A 116 -28.42 28.55 7.75
C ASP A 116 -28.84 29.14 6.39
N THR A 117 -27.86 29.38 5.51
CA THR A 117 -28.12 29.94 4.17
C THR A 117 -28.76 28.90 3.25
N LEU A 118 -28.34 27.63 3.35
CA LEU A 118 -28.93 26.53 2.60
C LEU A 118 -30.36 26.19 3.04
N LEU A 119 -30.72 26.44 4.30
CA LEU A 119 -32.07 26.17 4.83
C LEU A 119 -33.06 27.32 4.61
N ARG A 120 -32.58 28.55 4.43
CA ARG A 120 -33.42 29.75 4.23
C ARG A 120 -33.53 30.20 2.78
N GLY A 121 -32.71 29.67 1.87
CA GLY A 121 -32.85 29.81 0.41
C GLY A 121 -33.71 28.70 -0.17
#